data_AF-A0A8J3HZI4-F1
#
_entry.id   AF-A0A8J3HZI4-F1
#
_cell.length_a   1.000
_cell.length_b   1.000
_cell.length_c   1.000
_cell.angle_alpha   90.00
_cell.angle_beta   90.00
_cell.angle_gamma   90.00
#
_symmetry.space_group_name_H-M   'P 1'
#
loop_
_entity.id
_entity.type
_entity.pdbx_description
1 polymer ?
#
loop_
_entity_poly.entity_id
_entity_poly.type
_entity_poly.pdbx_seq_one_letter_code
_entity_poly.pdbx_strand_id
1 'polypeptide(L)'
;MLKIGEFARLSQVALKTLRHYDALGILRPSQINPENGYRWYDLDQLTDMMRILALKDCGFVLEEIAHLLHTQDEDALEELLQQRMIAQQELVREEQTRLGRLLTRVQQLPMMQTAGPLYDVALKHTEPLTLLGVRGQVSTPEAIGGFFSQRGATAQAADHHPYQSADPPVLRRDLAG
;
A
#
# COMPACT_ATOMS: atom_id res chain seq x y z
N MET A 1 -25.97 -33.92 0.86
CA MET A 1 -26.36 -32.92 -0.15
C MET A 1 -26.65 -31.58 0.52
N LEU A 2 -26.37 -30.48 -0.16
CA LEU A 2 -26.52 -29.10 0.28
C LEU A 2 -27.42 -28.35 -0.69
N LYS A 3 -28.29 -27.47 -0.17
CA LYS A 3 -29.06 -26.55 -1.01
C LYS A 3 -28.11 -25.55 -1.66
N ILE A 4 -28.46 -25.05 -2.85
CA ILE A 4 -27.65 -24.02 -3.54
C ILE A 4 -27.25 -22.83 -2.65
N GLY A 5 -28.13 -22.40 -1.74
CA GLY A 5 -27.82 -21.32 -0.79
C GLY A 5 -26.82 -21.71 0.30
N GLU A 6 -26.88 -22.95 0.80
CA GLU A 6 -25.92 -23.47 1.78
C GLU A 6 -24.55 -23.68 1.13
N PHE A 7 -24.54 -24.26 -0.08
CA PHE A 7 -23.33 -24.44 -0.87
C PHE A 7 -22.66 -23.10 -1.21
N ALA A 8 -23.44 -22.11 -1.65
CA ALA A 8 -22.98 -20.75 -1.89
C ALA A 8 -22.32 -20.12 -0.65
N ARG A 9 -22.93 -20.30 0.52
CA ARG A 9 -22.40 -19.79 1.78
C ARG A 9 -21.08 -20.47 2.17
N LEU A 10 -20.97 -21.78 2.01
CA LEU A 10 -19.75 -22.53 2.34
C LEU A 10 -18.60 -22.22 1.36
N SER A 11 -18.90 -22.07 0.08
CA SER A 11 -17.92 -21.72 -0.97
C SER A 11 -17.67 -20.22 -1.11
N GLN A 12 -18.36 -19.37 -0.32
CA GLN A 12 -18.26 -17.91 -0.34
C GLN A 12 -18.51 -17.27 -1.72
N VAL A 13 -19.39 -17.87 -2.52
CA VAL A 13 -19.80 -17.33 -3.83
C VAL A 13 -21.26 -16.93 -3.81
N ALA A 14 -21.65 -16.01 -4.70
CA ALA A 14 -23.04 -15.67 -4.90
C ALA A 14 -23.81 -16.84 -5.56
N LEU A 15 -25.11 -16.98 -5.25
CA LEU A 15 -25.98 -17.96 -5.92
C LEU A 15 -26.01 -17.77 -7.44
N LYS A 16 -25.89 -16.52 -7.91
CA LYS A 16 -25.81 -16.21 -9.35
C LYS A 16 -24.58 -16.85 -10.00
N THR A 17 -23.45 -16.90 -9.29
CA THR A 17 -22.21 -17.55 -9.75
C THR A 17 -22.42 -19.06 -9.92
N LEU A 18 -23.05 -19.72 -8.95
CA LEU A 18 -23.36 -21.16 -9.06
C LEU A 18 -24.28 -21.47 -10.24
N ARG A 19 -25.32 -20.65 -10.46
CA ARG A 19 -26.21 -20.79 -11.63
C ARG A 19 -25.46 -20.55 -12.94
N HIS A 20 -24.50 -19.63 -12.94
CA HIS A 20 -23.68 -19.37 -14.11
C HIS A 20 -22.73 -20.54 -14.41
N TYR A 21 -22.08 -21.11 -13.39
CA TYR A 21 -21.20 -22.26 -13.55
C TYR A 21 -21.96 -23.52 -13.99
N ASP A 22 -23.20 -23.70 -13.50
CA ASP A 22 -24.12 -24.73 -13.98
C ASP A 22 -24.45 -24.53 -15.47
N ALA A 23 -24.83 -23.31 -15.87
CA ALA A 23 -25.13 -22.98 -17.26
C ALA A 23 -23.94 -23.20 -18.22
N LEU A 24 -22.72 -22.94 -17.76
CA LEU A 24 -21.48 -23.20 -18.50
C LEU A 24 -21.03 -24.67 -18.41
N GLY A 25 -21.68 -25.49 -17.59
CA GLY A 25 -21.32 -26.89 -17.38
C GLY A 25 -20.06 -27.12 -16.54
N ILE A 26 -19.47 -26.05 -15.98
CA ILE A 26 -18.23 -26.10 -15.18
C ILE A 26 -18.47 -26.80 -13.84
N LEU A 27 -19.62 -26.51 -13.22
CA LEU A 27 -20.03 -27.17 -11.98
C LEU A 27 -21.53 -27.36 -11.97
N ARG A 28 -21.97 -28.59 -12.28
CA ARG A 28 -23.38 -28.94 -12.34
C ARG A 28 -23.88 -29.39 -10.96
N PRO A 29 -25.13 -29.06 -10.58
CA PRO A 29 -25.72 -29.60 -9.37
C PRO A 29 -25.87 -31.12 -9.48
N SER A 30 -25.58 -31.85 -8.40
CA SER A 30 -25.81 -33.30 -8.33
C SER A 30 -27.27 -33.67 -8.55
N GLN A 31 -28.20 -32.80 -8.14
CA GLN A 31 -29.63 -33.02 -8.35
C GLN A 31 -30.39 -31.72 -8.59
N ILE A 32 -31.36 -31.79 -9.49
CA ILE A 32 -32.34 -30.73 -9.75
C ILE A 32 -33.72 -31.31 -9.43
N ASN A 33 -34.46 -30.65 -8.54
CA ASN A 33 -35.83 -31.06 -8.26
C ASN A 33 -36.71 -30.80 -9.50
N PRO A 34 -37.40 -31.82 -10.03
CA PRO A 34 -38.17 -31.70 -11.27
C PRO A 34 -39.42 -30.82 -11.16
N GLU A 35 -39.99 -30.65 -9.95
CA GLU A 35 -41.24 -29.90 -9.76
C GLU A 35 -41.03 -28.39 -9.64
N ASN A 36 -39.89 -27.96 -9.07
CA ASN A 36 -39.64 -26.54 -8.78
C ASN A 36 -38.26 -26.03 -9.27
N GLY A 37 -37.45 -26.89 -9.90
CA GLY A 37 -36.13 -26.54 -10.43
C GLY A 37 -35.07 -26.23 -9.36
N TYR A 38 -35.32 -26.60 -8.10
CA TYR A 38 -34.39 -26.33 -7.01
C TYR A 38 -33.13 -27.18 -7.10
N ARG A 39 -31.96 -26.56 -6.88
CA ARG A 39 -30.65 -27.19 -7.09
C ARG A 39 -30.02 -27.65 -5.79
N TRP A 40 -29.43 -28.84 -5.85
CA TRP A 40 -28.69 -29.47 -4.77
C TRP A 40 -27.31 -29.89 -5.24
N TYR A 41 -26.33 -29.69 -4.37
CA TYR A 41 -24.92 -30.01 -4.61
C TYR A 41 -24.44 -31.00 -3.54
N ASP A 42 -23.55 -31.91 -3.90
CA ASP A 42 -22.93 -32.78 -2.92
C ASP A 42 -21.81 -32.09 -2.14
N LEU A 43 -21.47 -32.66 -0.99
CA LEU A 43 -20.39 -32.13 -0.15
C LEU A 43 -19.05 -32.25 -0.89
N ASP A 44 -18.85 -33.33 -1.63
CA ASP A 44 -17.61 -33.62 -2.37
C ASP A 44 -17.35 -32.59 -3.48
N GLN A 45 -18.42 -32.01 -4.04
CA GLN A 45 -18.34 -30.93 -5.05
C GLN A 45 -17.75 -29.63 -4.49
N LEU A 46 -17.62 -29.48 -3.16
CA LEU A 46 -16.87 -28.36 -2.58
C LEU A 46 -15.39 -28.42 -2.99
N THR A 47 -14.82 -29.62 -3.13
CA THR A 47 -13.42 -29.78 -3.56
C THR A 47 -13.24 -29.26 -4.98
N ASP A 48 -14.15 -29.61 -5.89
CA ASP A 48 -14.16 -29.10 -7.26
C ASP A 48 -14.36 -27.59 -7.30
N MET A 49 -15.26 -27.06 -6.46
CA MET A 49 -15.45 -25.63 -6.32
C MET A 49 -14.19 -24.91 -5.83
N MET A 50 -13.49 -25.45 -4.82
CA MET A 50 -12.25 -24.85 -4.34
C MET A 50 -11.17 -24.85 -5.43
N ARG A 51 -11.10 -25.91 -6.25
CA ARG A 51 -10.20 -25.97 -7.40
C ARG A 51 -10.55 -24.92 -8.47
N ILE A 52 -11.83 -24.74 -8.79
CA ILE A 52 -12.32 -23.69 -9.70
C ILE A 52 -11.92 -22.31 -9.20
N LEU A 53 -12.13 -22.02 -7.91
CA LEU A 53 -11.79 -20.72 -7.32
C LEU A 53 -10.29 -20.46 -7.34
N ALA A 54 -9.47 -21.45 -6.98
CA ALA A 54 -8.02 -21.33 -7.04
C ALA A 54 -7.51 -21.01 -8.46
N LEU A 55 -8.04 -21.67 -9.49
CA LEU A 55 -7.69 -21.38 -10.88
C LEU A 55 -8.15 -19.97 -11.29
N LYS A 56 -9.35 -19.56 -10.88
CA LYS A 56 -9.83 -18.21 -11.14
C LYS A 56 -8.93 -17.15 -10.49
N ASP A 57 -8.44 -17.41 -9.28
CA ASP A 57 -7.53 -16.52 -8.55
C ASP A 57 -6.15 -16.44 -9.22
N CYS A 58 -5.69 -17.53 -9.86
CA CYS A 58 -4.52 -17.54 -10.74
C CYS A 58 -4.73 -16.78 -12.07
N GLY A 59 -5.93 -16.26 -12.30
CA GLY A 59 -6.27 -15.43 -13.46
C GLY A 59 -6.68 -16.22 -14.69
N PHE A 60 -7.08 -17.49 -14.56
CA PHE A 60 -7.67 -18.26 -15.66
C PHE A 60 -9.10 -17.79 -15.97
N VAL A 61 -9.47 -17.79 -17.25
CA VAL A 61 -10.86 -17.53 -17.64
C VAL A 61 -11.71 -18.80 -17.52
N LEU A 62 -13.03 -18.66 -17.41
CA LEU A 62 -13.93 -19.78 -17.14
C LEU A 62 -13.87 -20.90 -18.20
N GLU A 63 -13.64 -20.54 -19.46
CA GLU A 63 -13.49 -21.50 -20.56
C GLU A 63 -12.22 -22.36 -20.39
N GLU A 64 -11.11 -21.75 -19.97
CA GLU A 64 -9.86 -22.45 -19.66
C GLU A 64 -10.05 -23.34 -18.44
N ILE A 65 -10.73 -22.86 -17.40
CA ILE A 65 -11.02 -23.65 -16.20
C ILE A 65 -11.85 -24.90 -16.56
N ALA A 66 -12.85 -24.76 -17.43
CA ALA A 66 -13.63 -25.90 -17.91
C ALA A 66 -12.74 -26.95 -18.60
N HIS A 67 -11.83 -26.50 -19.48
CA HIS A 67 -10.88 -27.38 -20.15
C HIS A 67 -9.96 -28.07 -19.12
N LEU A 68 -9.40 -27.31 -18.18
CA LEU A 68 -8.49 -27.81 -17.14
C LEU A 68 -9.10 -28.84 -16.20
N LEU A 69 -10.41 -28.78 -15.97
CA LEU A 69 -11.12 -29.75 -15.12
C LEU A 69 -11.46 -31.05 -15.84
N HIS A 70 -11.50 -31.04 -17.17
CA HIS A 70 -11.89 -32.20 -17.98
C HIS A 70 -10.72 -32.87 -18.70
N THR A 71 -9.58 -32.19 -18.82
CA THR A 71 -8.36 -32.75 -19.41
C THR A 71 -7.71 -33.78 -18.49
N GLN A 72 -7.37 -34.94 -19.06
CA GLN A 72 -6.56 -35.99 -18.41
C GLN A 72 -5.09 -35.96 -18.86
N ASP A 73 -4.76 -35.06 -19.79
CA ASP A 73 -3.41 -34.87 -20.30
C ASP A 73 -2.63 -33.97 -19.34
N GLU A 74 -1.77 -34.60 -18.54
CA GLU A 74 -0.94 -33.90 -17.54
C GLU A 74 0.09 -32.96 -18.20
N ASP A 75 0.62 -33.32 -19.37
CA ASP A 75 1.61 -32.51 -20.09
C ASP A 75 0.97 -31.21 -20.61
N ALA A 76 -0.22 -31.32 -21.22
CA ALA A 76 -0.97 -30.16 -21.69
C ALA A 76 -1.41 -29.23 -20.54
N LEU A 77 -1.74 -29.82 -19.38
CA LEU A 77 -2.06 -29.07 -18.16
C LEU A 77 -0.84 -28.30 -17.66
N GLU A 78 0.32 -28.96 -17.56
CA GLU A 78 1.55 -28.31 -17.11
C GLU A 78 1.93 -27.15 -18.03
N GLU A 79 1.87 -27.35 -19.35
CA GLU A 79 2.17 -26.31 -20.33
C GLU A 79 1.25 -25.09 -20.15
N LEU A 80 -0.06 -25.28 -19.99
CA LEU A 80 -0.99 -24.16 -19.81
C LEU A 80 -0.73 -23.40 -18.50
N LEU A 81 -0.41 -24.11 -17.42
CA LEU A 81 -0.04 -23.50 -16.13
C LEU A 81 1.24 -22.67 -16.27
N GLN A 82 2.26 -23.19 -16.95
CA GLN A 82 3.52 -22.48 -17.21
C GLN A 82 3.28 -21.23 -18.07
N GLN A 83 2.48 -21.33 -19.13
CA GLN A 83 2.12 -20.18 -19.97
C GLN A 83 1.42 -19.09 -19.15
N ARG A 84 0.46 -19.46 -18.27
CA ARG A 84 -0.21 -18.50 -17.38
C ARG A 84 0.76 -17.86 -16.41
N MET A 85 1.67 -18.64 -15.82
CA MET A 85 2.69 -18.13 -14.91
C MET A 85 3.57 -17.09 -15.60
N ILE A 86 4.05 -17.36 -16.82
CA ILE A 86 4.88 -16.42 -17.60
C ILE A 86 4.09 -15.14 -17.90
N ALA A 87 2.83 -15.25 -18.33
CA ALA A 87 1.98 -14.10 -18.61
C ALA A 87 1.78 -13.21 -17.35
N GLN A 88 1.53 -13.82 -16.18
CA GLN A 88 1.40 -13.09 -14.92
C GLN A 88 2.70 -12.42 -14.49
N GLN A 89 3.85 -13.09 -14.67
CA GLN A 89 5.15 -12.49 -14.39
C GLN A 89 5.41 -11.26 -15.26
N GLU A 90 5.01 -11.28 -16.52
CA GLU A 90 5.18 -10.14 -17.42
C GLU A 90 4.29 -8.96 -17.00
N LEU A 91 3.03 -9.21 -16.65
CA LEU A 91 2.14 -8.18 -16.10
C LEU A 91 2.71 -7.55 -14.83
N VAL A 92 3.27 -8.34 -13.92
CA VAL A 92 3.92 -7.83 -12.70
C VAL A 92 5.13 -6.95 -13.05
N ARG A 93 5.96 -7.34 -14.02
CA ARG A 93 7.11 -6.53 -14.48
C ARG A 93 6.66 -5.20 -15.07
N GLU A 94 5.63 -5.21 -15.89
CA GLU A 94 5.05 -3.99 -16.48
C GLU A 94 4.54 -3.04 -15.39
N GLU A 95 3.81 -3.56 -14.41
CA GLU A 95 3.29 -2.78 -13.29
C GLU A 95 4.40 -2.27 -12.36
N GLN A 96 5.45 -3.07 -12.09
CA GLN A 96 6.64 -2.59 -11.38
C GLN A 96 7.32 -1.44 -12.13
N THR A 97 7.42 -1.52 -13.45
CA THR A 97 7.96 -0.44 -14.27
C THR A 97 7.07 0.80 -14.21
N ARG A 98 5.74 0.64 -14.23
CA ARG A 98 4.77 1.72 -14.06
C ARG A 98 4.91 2.39 -12.69
N LEU A 99 5.05 1.62 -11.62
CA LEU A 99 5.30 2.12 -10.27
C LEU A 99 6.62 2.88 -10.19
N GLY A 100 7.69 2.38 -10.82
CA GLY A 100 8.96 3.09 -10.92
C GLY A 100 8.81 4.48 -11.56
N ARG A 101 8.07 4.57 -12.68
CA ARG A 101 7.78 5.88 -13.32
C ARG A 101 6.96 6.81 -12.41
N LEU A 102 6.00 6.27 -11.64
CA LEU A 102 5.22 7.08 -10.69
C LEU A 102 6.10 7.59 -9.54
N LEU A 103 6.98 6.76 -8.99
CA LEU A 103 7.92 7.17 -7.96
C LEU A 103 8.86 8.26 -8.46
N THR A 104 9.43 8.12 -9.65
CA THR A 104 10.25 9.18 -10.27
C THR A 104 9.46 10.48 -10.37
N ARG A 105 8.20 10.44 -10.81
CA ARG A 105 7.34 11.64 -10.86
C ARG A 105 7.11 12.25 -9.49
N VAL A 106 6.81 11.44 -8.47
CA VAL A 106 6.60 11.92 -7.11
C VAL A 106 7.87 12.56 -6.54
N GLN A 107 9.04 11.99 -6.78
CA GLN A 107 10.32 12.58 -6.37
C GLN A 107 10.66 13.86 -7.15
N GLN A 108 10.26 13.91 -8.42
CA GLN A 108 10.44 15.07 -9.29
C GLN A 108 9.41 16.16 -9.06
N LEU A 109 8.35 15.95 -8.27
CA LEU A 109 7.58 17.05 -7.69
C LEU A 109 8.54 17.72 -6.71
N PRO A 110 9.20 18.85 -7.05
CA PRO A 110 9.66 19.68 -5.97
C PRO A 110 8.36 20.04 -5.23
N MET A 111 8.36 20.07 -3.90
CA MET A 111 8.26 21.33 -3.18
C MET A 111 7.78 22.57 -4.01
N MET A 112 6.73 22.47 -4.85
CA MET A 112 6.12 23.58 -5.61
C MET A 112 5.38 24.54 -4.67
N GLN A 113 5.39 24.23 -3.37
CA GLN A 113 4.96 25.11 -2.29
C GLN A 113 6.14 25.78 -1.54
N THR A 114 7.39 25.52 -1.93
CA THR A 114 8.59 26.13 -1.29
C THR A 114 9.25 27.17 -2.19
N ALA A 115 8.45 27.81 -3.05
CA ALA A 115 8.82 29.01 -3.80
C ALA A 115 8.30 30.29 -3.12
N GLY A 116 7.92 30.21 -1.85
CA GLY A 116 7.94 31.38 -0.96
C GLY A 116 9.30 31.46 -0.28
N PRO A 117 9.84 32.66 0.00
CA PRO A 117 11.06 32.75 0.81
C PRO A 117 10.82 31.99 2.12
N LEU A 118 11.71 31.04 2.45
CA LEU A 118 11.59 30.20 3.65
C LEU A 118 11.49 31.02 4.95
N TYR A 119 11.89 32.29 4.90
CA TYR A 119 11.84 33.23 6.01
C TYR A 119 11.50 34.62 5.50
N ASP A 120 10.67 35.32 6.28
CA ASP A 120 10.50 36.77 6.14
C ASP A 120 11.72 37.44 6.80
N VAL A 121 12.55 38.12 6.00
CA VAL A 121 13.81 38.72 6.47
C VAL A 121 13.54 40.16 6.87
N ALA A 122 13.57 40.42 8.18
CA ALA A 122 13.50 41.78 8.72
C ALA A 122 14.89 42.30 9.10
N LEU A 123 15.26 43.48 8.62
CA LEU A 123 16.47 44.18 9.07
C LEU A 123 16.19 44.85 10.42
N LYS A 124 16.96 44.47 11.46
CA LYS A 124 16.90 45.10 12.79
C LYS A 124 18.24 45.74 13.12
N HIS A 125 18.21 46.99 13.59
CA HIS A 125 19.37 47.63 14.20
C HIS A 125 19.43 47.23 15.68
N THR A 126 20.61 46.84 16.15
CA THR A 126 20.85 46.46 17.55
C THR A 126 22.02 47.25 18.11
N GLU A 127 21.95 47.64 19.38
CA GLU A 127 23.09 48.26 20.07
C GLU A 127 24.21 47.23 20.30
N PRO A 128 25.49 47.65 20.41
CA PRO A 128 26.60 46.75 20.70
C PRO A 128 26.36 45.96 21.99
N LEU A 129 26.39 44.63 21.88
CA LEU A 129 26.21 43.72 23.02
C LEU A 129 27.52 43.00 23.33
N THR A 130 27.97 43.07 24.58
CA THR A 130 29.10 42.27 25.06
C THR A 130 28.62 40.85 25.35
N LEU A 131 29.22 39.86 24.70
CA LEU A 131 28.90 38.45 24.86
C LEU A 131 30.16 37.66 25.27
N LEU A 132 29.98 36.69 26.16
CA LEU A 132 30.97 35.65 26.43
C LEU A 132 30.68 34.46 25.51
N GLY A 133 31.70 33.93 24.82
CA GLY A 133 31.52 32.85 23.86
C GLY A 133 32.64 31.82 23.91
N VAL A 134 32.31 30.58 23.53
CA VAL A 134 33.28 29.47 23.36
C VAL A 134 33.33 29.09 21.89
N ARG A 135 34.54 28.86 21.37
CA ARG A 135 34.77 28.47 19.96
C ARG A 135 35.33 27.05 19.87
N GLY A 136 34.93 26.32 18.83
CA GLY A 136 35.47 25.01 18.48
C GLY A 136 35.01 24.59 17.09
N GLN A 137 35.53 23.45 16.63
CA GLN A 137 35.11 22.82 15.38
C GLN A 137 34.25 21.60 15.67
N VAL A 138 33.23 21.41 14.85
CA VAL A 138 32.36 20.23 14.85
C VAL A 138 32.31 19.65 13.44
N SER A 139 32.26 18.33 13.35
CA SER A 139 32.34 17.62 12.06
C SER A 139 31.01 17.55 11.33
N THR A 140 29.87 17.66 12.05
CA THR A 140 28.54 17.67 11.45
C THR A 140 27.62 18.70 12.12
N PRO A 141 26.59 19.22 11.42
CA PRO A 141 25.63 20.16 12.00
C PRO A 141 24.85 19.60 13.19
N GLU A 142 24.53 18.29 13.21
CA GLU A 142 23.80 17.70 14.35
C GLU A 142 24.63 17.75 15.64
N ALA A 143 25.97 17.78 15.53
CA ALA A 143 26.86 17.85 16.67
C ALA A 143 26.92 19.24 17.36
N ILE A 144 26.34 20.28 16.74
CA ILE A 144 26.34 21.65 17.28
C ILE A 144 25.65 21.71 18.66
N GLY A 145 24.51 21.02 18.82
CA GLY A 145 23.78 21.01 20.09
C GLY A 145 24.59 20.39 21.23
N GLY A 146 25.30 19.30 20.95
CA GLY A 146 26.20 18.64 21.91
C GLY A 146 27.41 19.50 22.28
N PHE A 147 27.99 20.19 21.31
CA PHE A 147 29.14 21.09 21.52
C PHE A 147 28.85 22.19 22.56
N PHE A 148 27.69 22.86 22.45
CA PHE A 148 27.30 23.90 23.40
C PHE A 148 26.81 23.33 24.74
N SER A 149 26.15 22.17 24.75
CA SER A 149 25.67 21.55 26.00
C SER A 149 26.81 21.12 26.92
N GLN A 150 27.90 20.58 26.35
CA GLN A 150 29.05 20.11 27.12
C GLN A 150 29.92 21.25 27.66
N ARG A 151 29.99 22.38 26.95
CA ARG A 151 30.88 23.52 27.29
C ARG A 151 30.14 24.73 27.87
N GLY A 152 28.81 24.78 27.75
CA GLY A 152 27.97 25.81 28.37
C GLY A 152 27.89 25.67 29.89
N ALA A 153 27.97 24.45 30.41
CA ALA A 153 27.96 24.18 31.86
C ALA A 153 29.12 24.86 32.62
N THR A 154 30.26 25.08 31.96
CA THR A 154 31.41 25.78 32.57
C THR A 154 31.28 27.30 32.60
N ALA A 155 30.33 27.89 31.85
CA ALA A 155 30.13 29.34 31.81
C ALA A 155 29.18 29.85 32.92
N GLN A 156 28.33 28.99 33.48
CA GLN A 156 27.41 29.31 34.59
C GLN A 156 28.12 29.64 35.92
N ALA A 157 29.44 29.44 36.01
CA ALA A 157 30.25 29.76 37.19
C ALA A 157 30.77 31.21 37.21
N ALA A 158 30.56 31.99 36.15
CA ALA A 158 30.84 33.42 36.13
C ALA A 158 29.51 34.19 36.23
N ASP A 159 29.37 35.05 37.25
CA ASP A 159 28.17 35.79 37.72
C ASP A 159 27.43 36.68 36.69
N HIS A 160 27.14 36.20 35.49
CA HIS A 160 26.43 36.96 34.46
C HIS A 160 25.16 36.24 34.00
N HIS A 161 24.06 36.99 34.12
CA HIS A 161 22.69 36.59 33.86
C HIS A 161 22.56 35.88 32.50
N PRO A 162 21.95 34.69 32.43
CA PRO A 162 21.75 34.01 31.16
C PRO A 162 20.80 34.82 30.27
N TYR A 163 21.17 34.95 29.00
CA TYR A 163 20.28 35.46 27.96
C TYR A 163 19.09 34.50 27.82
N GLN A 164 17.94 34.86 28.38
CA GLN A 164 16.67 34.20 28.05
C GLN A 164 16.25 34.71 26.67
N SER A 165 16.10 33.80 25.71
CA SER A 165 15.54 34.14 24.40
C SER A 165 14.17 34.76 24.63
N ALA A 166 14.01 36.04 24.27
CA ALA A 166 12.71 36.66 24.14
C ALA A 166 11.83 35.77 23.25
N ASP A 167 10.60 35.55 23.69
CA ASP A 167 9.63 34.59 23.15
C ASP A 167 9.68 34.45 21.61
N PRO A 168 9.49 33.24 21.07
CA PRO A 168 9.28 33.09 19.63
C PRO A 168 8.09 33.96 19.22
N PRO A 169 8.18 34.71 18.10
CA PRO A 169 7.13 35.64 17.73
C PRO A 169 5.80 34.89 17.56
N VAL A 170 4.83 35.26 18.39
CA VAL A 170 3.45 34.77 18.30
C VAL A 170 2.90 35.21 16.95
N LEU A 171 2.65 34.23 16.07
CA LEU A 171 1.98 34.43 14.78
C LEU A 171 0.56 34.95 15.03
N ARG A 172 0.37 36.27 15.05
CA ARG A 172 -0.96 36.87 14.90
C ARG A 172 -1.31 36.86 13.42
N ARG A 173 -2.23 35.96 13.08
CA ARG A 173 -2.85 35.86 11.77
C ARG A 173 -4.01 36.85 11.74
N ASP A 174 -3.72 38.12 11.49
CA ASP A 174 -4.75 39.11 11.21
C ASP A 174 -5.24 38.91 9.77
N LEU A 175 -6.38 38.22 9.66
CA LEU A 175 -7.19 38.15 8.44
C LEU A 175 -8.12 39.37 8.42
N ALA A 176 -7.81 40.37 7.58
CA ALA A 176 -8.72 41.36 6.98
C ALA A 176 -7.85 42.41 6.26
N GLY A 177 -8.09 42.85 5.03
CA GLY A 177 -9.14 42.60 4.04
C GLY A 177 -8.75 43.33 2.74
#